data_AF-A0AA38FST5-F1
#
_entry.id   AF-A0AA38FST5-F1
#
_cell.length_a   1.000
_cell.length_b   1.000
_cell.length_c   1.000
_cell.angle_alpha   90.00
_cell.angle_beta   90.00
_cell.angle_gamma   90.00
#
_symmetry.space_group_name_H-M   'P 1'
#
loop_
_entity.id
_entity.type
_entity.pdbx_description
1 polymer ?
#
loop_
_entity_poly.entity_id
_entity_poly.type
_entity_poly.pdbx_seq_one_letter_code
_entity_poly.pdbx_strand_id
1 'polypeptide(L)' 'GNMAEDAVLGYLQSHDEIDDSGQFADSKGIDHSDLLNVIKSLHGFRLVDAK' A
#
# COMPACT_ATOMS: atom_id res chain seq x y z
N GLY A 1 3.93 -1.84 -11.52
CA GLY A 1 4.15 -0.47 -11.06
C GLY A 1 5.52 -0.40 -10.45
N ASN A 2 5.67 0.33 -9.35
CA ASN A 2 6.79 0.10 -8.43
C ASN A 2 6.44 -1.07 -7.48
N MET A 3 7.45 -1.66 -6.82
CA MET A 3 7.28 -2.84 -5.96
C MET A 3 6.25 -2.63 -4.84
N ALA A 4 6.11 -1.40 -4.33
CA ALA A 4 5.16 -1.06 -3.28
C ALA A 4 3.72 -0.95 -3.79
N GLU A 5 3.53 -0.40 -4.98
CA GLU A 5 2.23 -0.33 -5.66
C GLU A 5 1.68 -1.72 -5.97
N ASP A 6 2.52 -2.58 -6.53
CA ASP A 6 2.14 -3.95 -6.84
C ASP A 6 1.83 -4.74 -5.55
N ALA A 7 2.55 -4.46 -4.46
CA ALA A 7 2.27 -5.06 -3.15
C ALA A 7 0.92 -4.60 -2.57
N VAL A 8 0.62 -3.29 -2.59
CA VAL A 8 -0.65 -2.74 -2.07
C VAL A 8 -1.83 -3.26 -2.88
N LEU A 9 -1.80 -3.08 -4.19
CA LEU A 9 -2.91 -3.49 -5.06
C LEU A 9 -3.08 -5.01 -5.06
N GLY A 10 -1.99 -5.77 -5.09
CA GLY A 10 -2.03 -7.23 -5.03
C GLY A 10 -2.58 -7.76 -3.70
N TYR A 11 -2.25 -7.11 -2.57
CA TYR A 11 -2.80 -7.51 -1.28
C TYR A 11 -4.31 -7.26 -1.20
N LEU A 12 -4.75 -6.07 -1.62
CA LEU A 12 -6.16 -5.66 -1.61
C LEU A 12 -7.06 -6.42 -2.59
N GLN A 13 -6.49 -7.24 -3.48
CA GLN A 13 -7.29 -8.17 -4.29
C GLN A 13 -7.89 -9.34 -3.48
N SER A 14 -7.32 -9.63 -2.31
CA SER A 14 -7.69 -10.79 -1.48
C SER A 14 -7.98 -10.45 -0.03
N HIS A 15 -7.75 -9.20 0.37
CA HIS A 15 -7.96 -8.67 1.71
C HIS A 15 -8.71 -7.34 1.59
N ASP A 16 -9.62 -7.08 2.51
CA ASP A 16 -10.46 -5.88 2.44
C ASP A 16 -9.68 -4.60 2.74
N GLU A 17 -8.72 -4.65 3.67
CA GLU A 17 -7.93 -3.49 4.09
C GLU A 17 -6.51 -3.84 4.53
N ILE A 18 -5.65 -2.81 4.59
CA ILE A 18 -4.34 -2.87 5.24
C ILE A 18 -4.46 -2.12 6.57
N ASP A 19 -4.59 -2.84 7.67
CA ASP A 19 -4.82 -2.27 9.00
C ASP A 19 -3.67 -1.38 9.49
N ASP A 20 -2.43 -1.84 9.29
CA ASP A 20 -1.22 -1.14 9.71
C ASP A 20 -0.22 -1.11 8.55
N SER A 21 -0.04 0.07 7.97
CA SER A 21 0.88 0.27 6.85
C SER A 21 2.35 0.02 7.21
N GLY A 22 2.75 0.22 8.47
CA GLY A 22 4.13 -0.05 8.92
C GLY A 22 4.41 -1.55 9.01
N GLN A 23 3.53 -2.30 9.67
CA GLN A 23 3.61 -3.76 9.73
C GLN A 23 3.54 -4.38 8.33
N PHE A 24 2.68 -3.83 7.47
CA PHE A 24 2.60 -4.27 6.08
C PHE A 24 3.92 -4.04 5.34
N ALA A 25 4.51 -2.84 5.46
CA ALA A 25 5.81 -2.52 4.85
C ALA A 25 6.91 -3.48 5.30
N ASP A 26 7.03 -3.72 6.61
CA ASP A 26 7.99 -4.66 7.20
C ASP A 26 7.80 -6.08 6.65
N SER A 27 6.54 -6.54 6.55
CA SER A 27 6.21 -7.87 6.02
C SER A 27 6.60 -8.07 4.56
N LYS A 28 6.68 -6.98 3.79
CA LYS A 28 7.06 -6.98 2.37
C LYS A 28 8.52 -6.59 2.15
N GLY A 29 9.25 -6.21 3.19
CA GLY A 29 10.61 -5.67 3.10
C GLY A 29 10.67 -4.35 2.34
N ILE A 30 9.64 -3.51 2.49
CA ILE A 30 9.49 -2.21 1.82
C ILE A 30 9.73 -1.11 2.84
N ASP A 31 10.39 -0.02 2.45
CA ASP A 31 10.49 1.15 3.32
C ASP A 31 9.10 1.76 3.56
N HIS A 32 8.77 2.02 4.82
CA HIS A 32 7.45 2.53 5.17
C HIS A 32 7.14 3.89 4.49
N SER A 33 8.15 4.73 4.29
CA SER A 33 7.98 6.03 3.61
C SER A 33 7.63 5.85 2.13
N ASP A 34 8.29 4.90 1.46
CA ASP A 34 7.99 4.57 0.06
C ASP A 34 6.58 4.01 -0.09
N LEU A 35 6.16 3.14 0.83
CA LEU A 35 4.80 2.63 0.88
C LEU A 35 3.77 3.76 1.08
N LEU A 36 4.01 4.69 2.01
CA LEU A 36 3.11 5.83 2.24
C LEU A 36 3.01 6.74 1.02
N ASN A 37 4.10 6.96 0.29
CA ASN A 37 4.07 7.74 -0.95
C ASN A 37 3.20 7.07 -2.03
N VAL A 38 3.28 5.75 -2.13
CA VAL A 38 2.41 4.97 -3.02
C VAL A 38 0.95 5.05 -2.60
N ILE A 39 0.64 4.83 -1.32
CA ILE A 39 -0.74 4.90 -0.81
C ILE A 39 -1.35 6.28 -1.10
N LYS A 40 -0.60 7.36 -0.86
CA LYS A 40 -1.03 8.73 -1.20
C LYS A 40 -1.31 8.91 -2.69
N SER A 41 -0.44 8.38 -3.55
CA SER A 41 -0.62 8.43 -5.00
C SER A 41 -1.87 7.67 -5.43
N LEU A 42 -2.03 6.42 -4.99
CA LEU A 42 -3.18 5.56 -5.28
C LEU A 42 -4.50 6.17 -4.80
N HIS A 43 -4.52 6.77 -3.61
CA HIS A 43 -5.66 7.50 -3.08
C HIS A 43 -5.98 8.74 -3.93
N GLY A 44 -4.96 9.48 -4.40
CA GLY A 44 -5.11 10.58 -5.35
C GLY A 44 -5.76 10.16 -6.67
N PHE A 45 -5.46 8.95 -7.14
CA PHE A 45 -6.12 8.31 -8.29
C PHE A 45 -7.45 7.62 -7.96
N ARG A 46 -7.88 7.64 -6.69
CA ARG A 46 -9.10 6.97 -6.18
C ARG A 46 -9.12 5.46 -6.43
N LEU A 47 -7.95 4.83 -6.43
CA LEU A 47 -7.80 3.38 -6.56
C LEU A 47 -7.93 2.66 -5.21
N VAL A 48 -7.64 3.37 -4.13
CA VAL A 48 -7.77 2.90 -2.74
C VAL A 48 -8.31 4.06 -1.89
N ASP A 49 -8.97 3.73 -0.79
CA ASP A 49 -9.28 4.70 0.26
C ASP A 49 -8.16 4.69 1.31
N ALA A 50 -7.76 5.86 1.79
CA ALA A 50 -6.74 6.02 2.82
C ALA A 50 -7.14 7.12 3.80
N LYS A 51 -6.97 6.88 5.10
CA LYS A 51 -7.32 7.80 6.19
C LYS A 51 -6.09 8.22 7.00
#